data_AF-A0A941HKD3-F1
#
_entry.id   AF-A0A941HKD3-F1
#
_cell.length_a   1.000
_cell.length_b   1.000
_cell.length_c   1.000
_cell.angle_alpha   90.00
_cell.angle_beta   90.00
_cell.angle_gamma   90.00
#
_symmetry.space_group_name_H-M   'P 1'
#
loop_
_entity.id
_entity.type
_entity.pdbx_description
1 polymer ?
#
loop_
_entity_poly.entity_id
_entity_poly.type
_entity_poly.pdbx_seq_one_letter_code
_entity_poly.pdbx_strand_id
1 'polypeptide(L)'
;MKNLIVGLKFIVISVLIVGCNFSEDLHINEDGSGKIAINFDGSELMKMAGDKFSEEGEQEIIDSTIVFKDFLEEKKDSIAQLPKSEQERLKRLENFKMHMVMNTGAQEMKFDLYSDFKDVSELGDVFNDFKTASAVGNKGKNEEKGQSGPPIPMGTPEVEGSKVSYSFNKNTFKRVTEIIDEKVLKQSLDSLEQMRMFLGSSKYKLNYHFPRKIKKISSEKAMFSQDGKSFTLEVGFMEYMENPKVLDVEVELEK
;
A
#
# COMPACT_ATOMS: atom_id res chain seq x y z
N MET A 1 -12.29 -36.56 50.48
CA MET A 1 -12.40 -35.09 50.57
C MET A 1 -11.16 -34.53 49.90
N LYS A 2 -11.26 -34.24 48.59
CA LYS A 2 -11.20 -32.89 48.02
C LYS A 2 -9.90 -32.16 48.40
N ASN A 3 -8.96 -32.08 47.47
CA ASN A 3 -8.66 -30.81 46.79
C ASN A 3 -7.78 -31.06 45.56
N LEU A 4 -8.48 -31.00 44.44
CA LEU A 4 -8.02 -30.87 43.07
C LEU A 4 -7.61 -29.40 42.89
N ILE A 5 -6.32 -29.09 42.84
CA ILE A 5 -5.85 -27.77 42.36
C ILE A 5 -4.96 -28.03 41.17
N VAL A 6 -5.63 -28.04 40.02
CA VAL A 6 -5.06 -27.98 38.68
C VAL A 6 -4.27 -26.68 38.58
N GLY A 7 -2.95 -26.77 38.58
CA GLY A 7 -2.07 -25.67 38.18
C GLY A 7 -2.20 -25.47 36.67
N LEU A 8 -3.15 -24.63 36.28
CA LEU A 8 -3.39 -24.19 34.91
C LEU A 8 -2.12 -23.50 34.39
N LYS A 9 -1.29 -24.23 33.64
CA LYS A 9 -0.20 -23.64 32.87
C LYS A 9 -0.81 -22.67 31.86
N PHE A 10 -0.66 -21.38 32.14
CA PHE A 10 -0.99 -20.28 31.24
C PHE A 10 -0.08 -20.41 30.01
N ILE A 11 -0.56 -21.09 28.97
CA ILE A 11 0.03 -21.01 27.64
C ILE A 11 -0.34 -19.62 27.12
N VAL A 12 0.58 -18.67 27.29
CA VAL A 12 0.59 -17.44 26.48
C VAL A 12 0.96 -17.88 25.07
N ILE A 13 -0.04 -18.32 24.32
CA ILE A 13 0.03 -18.33 22.86
C ILE A 13 0.12 -16.86 22.47
N SER A 14 1.34 -16.37 22.30
CA SER A 14 1.61 -15.14 21.57
C SER A 14 1.23 -15.43 20.13
N VAL A 15 -0.04 -15.20 19.78
CA VAL A 15 -0.46 -15.16 18.38
C VAL A 15 0.19 -13.90 17.79
N LEU A 16 1.42 -14.03 17.30
CA LEU A 16 1.94 -13.10 16.32
C LEU A 16 1.15 -13.39 15.04
N ILE A 17 0.00 -12.72 14.86
CA ILE A 17 -0.71 -12.74 13.58
C ILE A 17 0.14 -11.90 12.62
N VAL A 18 1.14 -12.54 12.02
CA VAL A 18 1.95 -11.97 10.94
C VAL A 18 1.15 -12.17 9.65
N GLY A 19 0.21 -11.26 9.38
CA GLY A 19 -0.61 -11.29 8.16
C GLY A 19 -0.81 -9.90 7.55
N CYS A 20 -0.01 -8.92 7.96
CA CYS A 20 -0.05 -7.57 7.41
C CYS A 20 0.88 -7.50 6.21
N ASN A 21 0.37 -7.83 5.03
CA ASN A 21 1.13 -7.75 3.78
C ASN A 21 1.08 -6.33 3.20
N PHE A 22 0.06 -5.54 3.52
CA PHE A 22 -0.06 -4.16 3.04
C PHE A 22 -0.24 -3.21 4.21
N SER A 23 0.53 -2.13 4.23
CA SER A 23 0.37 -1.07 5.21
C SER A 23 0.52 0.30 4.59
N GLU A 24 -0.24 1.26 5.14
CA GLU A 24 -0.15 2.66 4.82
C GLU A 24 0.05 3.45 6.10
N ASP A 25 1.23 4.03 6.27
CA ASP A 25 1.63 4.84 7.41
C ASP A 25 1.58 6.31 7.02
N LEU A 26 0.62 7.06 7.58
CA LEU A 26 0.40 8.48 7.29
C LEU A 26 0.64 9.30 8.55
N HIS A 27 1.53 10.28 8.47
CA HIS A 27 1.79 11.25 9.53
C HIS A 27 1.40 12.64 9.06
N ILE A 28 0.46 13.28 9.75
CA ILE A 28 0.01 14.64 9.48
C ILE A 28 0.51 15.58 10.58
N ASN A 29 1.07 16.72 10.19
CA ASN A 29 1.52 17.81 11.06
C ASN A 29 0.41 18.85 11.27
N GLU A 30 0.59 19.77 12.22
CA GLU A 30 -0.40 20.84 12.48
C GLU A 30 -0.67 21.76 11.28
N ASP A 31 0.31 21.95 10.40
CA ASP A 31 0.19 22.79 9.21
C ASP A 31 -0.42 22.07 8.00
N GLY A 32 -0.77 20.78 8.15
CA GLY A 32 -1.31 19.94 7.07
C GLY A 32 -0.25 19.28 6.19
N SER A 33 1.03 19.57 6.42
CA SER A 33 2.15 18.83 5.82
C SER A 33 2.32 17.47 6.49
N GLY A 34 3.18 16.62 5.93
CA GLY A 34 3.38 15.31 6.52
C GLY A 34 4.21 14.36 5.69
N LYS A 35 4.10 13.09 6.05
CA LYS A 35 4.79 11.97 5.40
C LYS A 35 3.83 10.82 5.18
N ILE A 36 4.01 10.12 4.08
CA ILE A 36 3.33 8.86 3.81
C ILE A 36 4.36 7.79 3.46
N ALA A 37 4.13 6.58 3.94
CA ALA A 37 4.80 5.37 3.47
C ALA A 37 3.75 4.30 3.19
N ILE A 38 3.88 3.64 2.05
CA ILE A 38 3.06 2.52 1.62
C ILE A 38 4.00 1.34 1.50
N ASN A 39 3.77 0.30 2.32
CA ASN A 39 4.64 -0.87 2.35
C ASN A 39 3.88 -2.11 1.90
N PHE A 40 4.56 -2.94 1.10
CA PHE A 40 4.10 -4.26 0.69
C PHE A 40 5.15 -5.32 1.05
N ASP A 41 4.74 -6.33 1.80
CA ASP A 41 5.53 -7.51 2.12
C ASP A 41 4.96 -8.75 1.41
N GLY A 42 5.61 -9.10 0.29
CA GLY A 42 5.32 -10.27 -0.53
C GLY A 42 6.13 -11.51 -0.16
N SER A 43 6.88 -11.48 0.95
CA SER A 43 7.78 -12.59 1.31
C SER A 43 7.04 -13.91 1.55
N GLU A 44 5.79 -13.86 1.98
CA GLU A 44 4.95 -15.07 2.10
C GLU A 44 4.61 -15.66 0.72
N LEU A 45 4.29 -14.82 -0.27
CA LEU A 45 4.07 -15.26 -1.65
C LEU A 45 5.33 -15.90 -2.24
N MET A 46 6.51 -15.32 -1.96
CA MET A 46 7.80 -15.89 -2.37
C MET A 46 8.06 -17.26 -1.77
N LYS A 47 7.71 -17.47 -0.50
CA LYS A 47 7.83 -18.78 0.17
C LYS A 47 6.94 -19.83 -0.46
N MET A 48 5.71 -19.46 -0.82
CA MET A 48 4.75 -20.37 -1.46
C MET A 48 5.08 -20.64 -2.93
N ALA A 49 5.64 -19.67 -3.63
CA ALA A 49 6.10 -19.81 -5.02
C ALA A 49 7.50 -20.45 -5.13
N GLY A 50 8.15 -20.73 -3.99
CA GLY A 50 9.57 -21.09 -3.87
C GLY A 50 10.04 -22.14 -4.87
N ASP A 51 9.26 -23.20 -5.09
CA ASP A 51 9.63 -24.28 -6.01
C ASP A 51 9.77 -23.81 -7.47
N LYS A 52 8.99 -22.80 -7.90
CA LYS A 52 9.03 -22.26 -9.27
C LYS A 52 10.16 -21.25 -9.49
N PHE A 53 10.56 -20.50 -8.45
CA PHE A 53 11.65 -19.52 -8.55
C PHE A 53 13.03 -20.16 -8.39
N SER A 54 13.14 -21.32 -7.71
CA SER A 54 14.41 -22.03 -7.55
C SER A 54 14.84 -22.86 -8.76
N GLU A 55 13.94 -23.16 -9.71
CA GLU A 55 14.25 -23.95 -10.91
C GLU A 55 15.11 -23.19 -11.95
N GLU A 56 15.13 -21.86 -11.93
CA GLU A 56 15.89 -21.03 -12.89
C GLU A 56 17.34 -20.72 -12.45
N GLY A 57 17.78 -21.22 -11.28
CA GLY A 57 19.20 -21.34 -10.94
C GLY A 57 19.97 -20.06 -10.61
N GLU A 58 19.40 -18.86 -10.78
CA GLU A 58 20.04 -17.60 -10.39
C GLU A 58 19.47 -17.07 -9.06
N GLN A 59 20.34 -16.98 -8.04
CA GLN A 59 20.04 -16.24 -6.82
C GLN A 59 20.03 -14.75 -7.14
N GLU A 60 18.89 -14.23 -7.58
CA GLU A 60 18.72 -12.80 -7.75
C GLU A 60 18.56 -12.10 -6.39
N ILE A 61 19.52 -11.23 -6.09
CA ILE A 61 19.45 -10.27 -4.99
C ILE A 61 19.38 -8.89 -5.62
N ILE A 62 18.20 -8.28 -5.56
CA ILE A 62 17.94 -6.92 -6.02
C ILE A 62 17.63 -6.08 -4.80
N ASP A 63 18.48 -5.07 -4.55
CA ASP A 63 18.21 -4.00 -3.60
C ASP A 63 18.37 -2.68 -4.37
N SER A 64 17.27 -1.96 -4.55
CA SER A 64 17.25 -0.81 -5.43
C SER A 64 16.30 0.26 -4.94
N THR A 65 16.70 1.52 -5.13
CA THR A 65 15.87 2.69 -4.84
C THR A 65 15.63 3.48 -6.11
N ILE A 66 14.36 3.67 -6.47
CA ILE A 66 13.93 4.54 -7.57
C ILE A 66 13.55 5.90 -6.99
N VAL A 67 14.21 6.95 -7.45
CA VAL A 67 13.82 8.34 -7.18
C VAL A 67 12.97 8.82 -8.35
N PHE A 68 11.68 9.05 -8.13
CA PHE A 68 10.76 9.34 -9.23
C PHE A 68 11.08 10.63 -9.97
N LYS A 69 11.61 11.65 -9.27
CA LYS A 69 12.11 12.86 -9.91
C LYS A 69 13.10 12.57 -11.04
N ASP A 70 14.05 11.68 -10.79
CA ASP A 70 15.10 11.33 -11.76
C ASP A 70 14.51 10.50 -12.90
N PHE A 71 13.62 9.55 -12.57
CA PHE A 71 12.87 8.77 -13.56
C PHE A 71 12.03 9.64 -14.51
N LEU A 72 11.31 10.63 -13.97
CA LEU A 72 10.47 11.53 -14.75
C LEU A 72 11.29 12.42 -15.68
N GLU A 73 12.46 12.90 -15.24
CA GLU A 73 13.36 13.67 -16.10
C GLU A 73 13.98 12.78 -17.19
N GLU A 74 14.37 11.53 -16.87
CA GLU A 74 14.87 10.58 -17.86
C GLU A 74 13.81 10.23 -18.93
N LYS A 75 12.54 10.10 -18.53
CA LYS A 75 11.43 9.73 -19.43
C LYS A 75 10.66 10.92 -19.99
N LYS A 76 11.14 12.16 -19.80
CA LYS A 76 10.45 13.40 -20.15
C LYS A 76 9.92 13.44 -21.58
N ASP A 77 10.70 12.98 -22.55
CA ASP A 77 10.30 12.97 -23.97
C ASP A 77 9.13 12.01 -24.22
N SER A 78 9.14 10.83 -23.59
CA SER A 78 8.04 9.86 -23.66
C SER A 78 6.80 10.37 -22.94
N ILE A 79 6.98 11.01 -21.77
CA ILE A 79 5.89 11.59 -20.98
C ILE A 79 5.21 12.73 -21.74
N ALA A 80 5.98 13.56 -22.46
CA ALA A 80 5.44 14.67 -23.25
C ALA A 80 4.45 14.23 -24.35
N GLN A 81 4.50 12.97 -24.78
CA GLN A 81 3.58 12.41 -25.78
C GLN A 81 2.25 11.90 -25.18
N LEU A 82 2.15 11.83 -23.85
CA LEU A 82 0.95 11.35 -23.18
C LEU A 82 -0.14 12.43 -23.11
N PRO A 83 -1.42 12.06 -22.93
CA PRO A 83 -2.47 13.00 -22.59
C PRO A 83 -2.11 13.83 -21.35
N LYS A 84 -2.56 15.10 -21.30
CA LYS A 84 -2.25 16.01 -20.18
C LYS A 84 -2.63 15.43 -18.82
N SER A 85 -3.76 14.72 -18.75
CA SER A 85 -4.19 14.03 -17.54
C SER A 85 -3.14 13.03 -17.06
N GLU A 86 -2.57 12.21 -17.93
CA GLU A 86 -1.49 11.27 -17.57
C GLU A 86 -0.19 11.97 -17.17
N GLN A 87 0.16 13.07 -17.84
CA GLN A 87 1.32 13.88 -17.44
C GLN A 87 1.17 14.45 -16.03
N GLU A 88 -0.01 14.96 -15.68
CA GLU A 88 -0.31 15.48 -14.34
C GLU A 88 -0.27 14.40 -13.27
N ARG A 89 -0.70 13.17 -13.61
CA ARG A 89 -0.60 12.00 -12.75
C ARG A 89 0.84 11.64 -12.44
N LEU A 90 1.66 11.53 -13.48
CA LEU A 90 3.09 11.22 -13.33
C LEU A 90 3.83 12.30 -12.54
N LYS A 91 3.47 13.57 -12.73
CA LYS A 91 4.06 14.69 -11.98
C LYS A 91 3.82 14.59 -10.47
N ARG A 92 2.69 14.03 -10.01
CA ARG A 92 2.44 13.85 -8.56
C ARG A 92 3.44 12.89 -7.91
N LEU A 93 4.04 12.00 -8.68
CA LEU A 93 5.06 11.09 -8.19
C LEU A 93 6.41 11.78 -7.99
N GLU A 94 6.62 13.03 -8.40
CA GLU A 94 7.94 13.69 -8.39
C GLU A 94 8.66 13.59 -7.03
N ASN A 95 7.91 13.69 -5.93
CA ASN A 95 8.48 13.65 -4.58
C ASN A 95 8.62 12.23 -4.00
N PHE A 96 8.06 11.23 -4.66
CA PHE A 96 8.08 9.85 -4.19
C PHE A 96 9.44 9.19 -4.43
N LYS A 97 9.76 8.26 -3.53
CA LYS A 97 10.84 7.31 -3.67
C LYS A 97 10.27 5.92 -3.46
N MET A 98 10.76 4.96 -4.21
CA MET A 98 10.43 3.56 -4.03
C MET A 98 11.69 2.79 -3.69
N HIS A 99 11.70 2.09 -2.55
CA HIS A 99 12.71 1.10 -2.21
C HIS A 99 12.17 -0.30 -2.47
N MET A 100 13.01 -1.14 -3.05
CA MET A 100 12.67 -2.50 -3.43
C MET A 100 13.74 -3.46 -2.97
N VAL A 101 13.31 -4.55 -2.35
CA VAL A 101 14.16 -5.67 -1.99
C VAL A 101 13.54 -6.95 -2.55
N MET A 102 14.29 -7.65 -3.39
CA MET A 102 14.02 -9.01 -3.83
C MET A 102 15.23 -9.86 -3.48
N ASN A 103 15.05 -10.91 -2.70
CA ASN A 103 16.10 -11.86 -2.41
C ASN A 103 15.51 -13.27 -2.50
N THR A 104 15.76 -13.95 -3.61
CA THR A 104 15.22 -15.29 -3.85
C THR A 104 15.77 -16.32 -2.86
N GLY A 105 17.04 -16.18 -2.45
CA GLY A 105 17.67 -17.07 -1.46
C GLY A 105 17.10 -16.91 -0.04
N ALA A 106 16.79 -15.68 0.37
CA ALA A 106 16.13 -15.38 1.64
C ALA A 106 14.60 -15.49 1.59
N GLN A 107 14.03 -15.71 0.39
CA GLN A 107 12.60 -15.67 0.10
C GLN A 107 11.94 -14.37 0.60
N GLU A 108 12.63 -13.25 0.38
CA GLU A 108 12.22 -11.92 0.81
C GLU A 108 11.82 -11.09 -0.41
N MET A 109 10.66 -10.45 -0.30
CA MET A 109 10.15 -9.52 -1.30
C MET A 109 9.45 -8.37 -0.57
N LYS A 110 10.03 -7.17 -0.66
CA LYS A 110 9.51 -5.96 -0.01
C LYS A 110 9.55 -4.76 -0.93
N PHE A 111 8.53 -3.93 -0.81
CA PHE A 111 8.39 -2.70 -1.55
C PHE A 111 7.90 -1.59 -0.63
N ASP A 112 8.65 -0.49 -0.57
CA ASP A 112 8.31 0.67 0.24
C ASP A 112 8.24 1.91 -0.66
N LEU A 113 7.05 2.48 -0.80
CA LEU A 113 6.79 3.70 -1.55
C LEU A 113 6.51 4.84 -0.56
N TYR A 114 7.37 5.86 -0.54
CA TYR A 114 7.29 6.91 0.48
C TYR A 114 7.56 8.30 -0.07
N SER A 115 6.97 9.30 0.57
CA SER A 115 7.09 10.71 0.20
C SER A 115 6.80 11.64 1.37
N ASP A 116 7.35 12.84 1.31
CA ASP A 116 6.91 13.98 2.10
C ASP A 116 5.88 14.80 1.29
N PHE A 117 4.86 15.37 1.94
CA PHE A 117 3.86 16.23 1.29
C PHE A 117 3.67 17.54 2.04
N LYS A 118 3.25 18.59 1.32
CA LYS A 118 2.93 19.88 1.92
C LYS A 118 1.46 19.99 2.30
N ASP A 119 0.60 19.35 1.51
CA ASP A 119 -0.82 19.23 1.77
C ASP A 119 -1.24 17.79 1.46
N VAL A 120 -1.96 17.16 2.38
CA VAL A 120 -2.35 15.74 2.22
C VAL A 120 -3.19 15.51 0.95
N SER A 121 -3.89 16.52 0.45
CA SER A 121 -4.65 16.44 -0.79
C SER A 121 -3.78 16.25 -2.04
N GLU A 122 -2.46 16.52 -1.95
CA GLU A 122 -1.49 16.28 -3.02
C GLU A 122 -1.27 14.78 -3.29
N LEU A 123 -1.52 13.92 -2.30
CA LEU A 123 -1.28 12.47 -2.40
C LEU A 123 -2.12 11.80 -3.49
N GLY A 124 -3.37 12.22 -3.67
CA GLY A 124 -4.27 11.66 -4.69
C GLY A 124 -4.37 10.12 -4.63
N ASP A 125 -4.41 9.49 -5.80
CA ASP A 125 -4.44 8.02 -5.96
C ASP A 125 -3.06 7.50 -6.36
N VAL A 126 -2.19 7.36 -5.36
CA VAL A 126 -0.77 7.05 -5.52
C VAL A 126 -0.54 5.74 -6.28
N PHE A 127 -1.35 4.70 -6.04
CA PHE A 127 -1.18 3.41 -6.69
C PHE A 127 -1.44 3.48 -8.19
N ASN A 128 -2.54 4.12 -8.57
CA ASN A 128 -2.88 4.27 -9.98
C ASN A 128 -1.84 5.15 -10.69
N ASP A 129 -1.34 6.19 -10.03
CA ASP A 129 -0.26 7.02 -10.56
C ASP A 129 1.02 6.21 -10.78
N PHE A 130 1.40 5.37 -9.81
CA PHE A 130 2.53 4.45 -9.91
C PHE A 130 2.41 3.48 -11.10
N LYS A 131 1.23 2.90 -11.34
CA LYS A 131 0.98 2.07 -12.52
C LYS A 131 1.21 2.83 -13.83
N THR A 132 0.77 4.09 -13.89
CA THR A 132 1.01 4.94 -15.05
C THR A 132 2.52 5.09 -15.29
N ALA A 133 3.32 5.28 -14.23
CA ALA A 133 4.77 5.37 -14.33
C ALA A 133 5.42 4.06 -14.79
N SER A 134 4.97 2.92 -14.27
CA SER A 134 5.44 1.61 -14.72
C SER A 134 5.14 1.37 -16.20
N ALA A 135 3.93 1.69 -16.67
CA ALA A 135 3.55 1.56 -18.08
C ALA A 135 4.43 2.43 -19.00
N VAL A 136 4.81 3.64 -18.56
CA VAL A 136 5.76 4.50 -19.30
C VAL A 136 7.16 3.91 -19.32
N GLY A 137 7.64 3.40 -18.18
CA GLY A 137 8.97 2.80 -18.07
C GLY A 137 9.14 1.51 -18.89
N ASN A 138 8.04 0.80 -19.17
CA ASN A 138 8.02 -0.43 -19.96
C ASN A 138 7.76 -0.19 -21.47
N LYS A 139 7.29 1.00 -21.85
CA LYS A 139 7.18 1.38 -23.28
C LYS A 139 8.57 1.64 -23.86
N GLY A 140 9.21 0.61 -24.42
CA GLY A 140 10.40 0.83 -25.25
C GLY A 140 11.36 -0.34 -25.52
N LYS A 141 11.26 -1.52 -24.87
CA LYS A 141 12.18 -2.65 -25.15
C LYS A 141 11.53 -4.03 -24.97
N ASN A 142 11.98 -4.98 -25.78
CA ASN A 142 11.71 -6.42 -25.68
C ASN A 142 12.02 -6.94 -24.26
N GLU A 143 11.19 -7.89 -23.82
CA GLU A 143 11.16 -8.57 -22.52
C GLU A 143 12.47 -9.28 -22.10
N GLU A 144 13.50 -9.30 -22.95
CA GLU A 144 14.72 -10.11 -22.75
C GLU A 144 15.88 -9.38 -22.02
N LYS A 145 15.79 -8.08 -21.72
CA LYS A 145 16.83 -7.37 -20.96
C LYS A 145 16.25 -6.34 -19.98
N GLY A 146 15.73 -6.82 -18.87
CA GLY A 146 15.43 -6.04 -17.65
C GLY A 146 14.29 -5.02 -17.80
N GLN A 147 13.35 -5.04 -16.85
CA GLN A 147 12.33 -4.01 -16.74
C GLN A 147 13.00 -2.65 -16.48
N SER A 148 12.85 -1.69 -17.41
CA SER A 148 13.36 -0.32 -17.25
C SER A 148 12.38 0.63 -16.56
N GLY A 149 11.18 0.15 -16.22
CA GLY A 149 10.21 0.87 -15.40
C GLY A 149 10.22 0.40 -13.94
N PRO A 150 9.62 1.19 -13.03
CA PRO A 150 9.28 0.72 -11.70
C PRO A 150 8.49 -0.61 -11.79
N PRO A 151 9.00 -1.72 -11.22
CA PRO A 151 8.27 -2.98 -11.20
C PRO A 151 6.95 -2.81 -10.45
N ILE A 152 5.85 -3.30 -11.02
CA ILE A 152 4.61 -3.44 -10.25
C ILE A 152 4.66 -4.83 -9.59
N PRO A 153 4.77 -4.93 -8.26
CA PRO A 153 4.61 -6.22 -7.61
C PRO A 153 3.28 -6.85 -8.00
N MET A 154 3.31 -8.14 -8.35
CA MET A 154 2.09 -8.92 -8.46
C MET A 154 1.34 -8.85 -7.13
N GLY A 155 0.07 -8.43 -7.17
CA GLY A 155 -0.74 -8.24 -5.98
C GLY A 155 -0.60 -6.86 -5.33
N THR A 156 -0.09 -5.82 -6.01
CA THR A 156 -0.29 -4.43 -5.55
C THR A 156 -1.76 -4.21 -5.20
N PRO A 157 -2.06 -3.51 -4.10
CA PRO A 157 -3.43 -3.30 -3.62
C PRO A 157 -4.18 -2.27 -4.49
N GLU A 158 -3.78 -2.10 -5.74
CA GLU A 158 -4.48 -1.21 -6.66
C GLU A 158 -5.83 -1.81 -7.00
N VAL A 159 -6.87 -1.00 -6.80
CA VAL A 159 -8.22 -1.34 -7.21
C VAL A 159 -8.59 -0.49 -8.42
N GLU A 160 -8.45 -1.06 -9.61
CA GLU A 160 -8.83 -0.37 -10.84
C GLU A 160 -10.32 0.00 -10.82
N GLY A 161 -10.69 1.11 -11.48
CA GLY A 161 -12.08 1.59 -11.46
C GLY A 161 -12.49 2.28 -10.16
N SER A 162 -11.55 2.49 -9.23
CA SER A 162 -11.73 3.35 -8.07
C SER A 162 -10.70 4.48 -8.03
N LYS A 163 -10.96 5.49 -7.20
CA LYS A 163 -10.03 6.59 -6.93
C LYS A 163 -10.09 6.98 -5.47
N VAL A 164 -8.92 7.04 -4.85
CA VAL A 164 -8.78 7.50 -3.47
C VAL A 164 -8.45 8.99 -3.45
N SER A 165 -8.98 9.68 -2.45
CA SER A 165 -8.69 11.08 -2.18
C SER A 165 -8.52 11.33 -0.70
N TYR A 166 -7.65 12.28 -0.38
CA TYR A 166 -7.33 12.69 0.98
C TYR A 166 -7.65 14.17 1.15
N SER A 167 -8.09 14.56 2.35
CA SER A 167 -8.23 15.96 2.72
C SER A 167 -8.01 16.15 4.21
N PHE A 168 -7.43 17.27 4.59
CA PHE A 168 -7.32 17.68 5.97
C PHE A 168 -7.67 19.16 6.11
N ASN A 169 -8.86 19.43 6.61
CA ASN A 169 -9.40 20.79 6.72
C ASN A 169 -9.66 21.12 8.18
N LYS A 170 -8.91 22.08 8.73
CA LYS A 170 -8.96 22.48 10.14
C LYS A 170 -8.64 21.30 11.06
N ASN A 171 -9.67 20.63 11.57
CA ASN A 171 -9.56 19.52 12.51
C ASN A 171 -10.16 18.23 11.94
N THR A 172 -10.53 18.20 10.66
CA THR A 172 -11.19 17.05 10.05
C THR A 172 -10.34 16.49 8.93
N PHE A 173 -9.89 15.25 9.10
CA PHE A 173 -9.24 14.45 8.07
C PHE A 173 -10.26 13.53 7.41
N LYS A 174 -10.15 13.34 6.10
CA LYS A 174 -10.92 12.34 5.35
C LYS A 174 -10.03 11.60 4.37
N ARG A 175 -10.21 10.29 4.31
CA ARG A 175 -9.82 9.41 3.21
C ARG A 175 -11.10 8.84 2.61
N VAL A 176 -11.35 9.11 1.34
CA VAL A 176 -12.60 8.74 0.65
C VAL A 176 -12.29 8.08 -0.67
N THR A 177 -13.04 7.02 -0.96
CA THR A 177 -12.94 6.27 -2.22
C THR A 177 -14.17 6.50 -3.09
N GLU A 178 -13.92 6.96 -4.32
CA GLU A 178 -14.91 7.08 -5.37
C GLU A 178 -14.81 5.88 -6.31
N ILE A 179 -15.95 5.24 -6.64
CA ILE A 179 -15.98 4.20 -7.68
C ILE A 179 -16.30 4.90 -9.00
N ILE A 180 -15.32 4.90 -9.90
CA ILE A 180 -15.39 5.58 -11.20
C ILE A 180 -16.00 4.65 -12.25
N ASP A 181 -15.66 3.36 -12.22
CA ASP A 181 -16.16 2.38 -13.18
C ASP A 181 -16.33 1.01 -12.49
N GLU A 182 -17.58 0.63 -12.22
CA GLU A 182 -17.93 -0.64 -11.59
C GLU A 182 -17.54 -1.86 -12.44
N LYS A 183 -17.53 -1.73 -13.77
CA LYS A 183 -17.17 -2.84 -14.67
C LYS A 183 -15.68 -3.09 -14.60
N VAL A 184 -14.86 -2.04 -14.62
CA VAL A 184 -13.41 -2.14 -14.47
C VAL A 184 -13.06 -2.66 -13.07
N LEU A 185 -13.74 -2.18 -12.02
CA LEU A 185 -13.61 -2.71 -10.67
C LEU A 185 -13.84 -4.22 -10.61
N LYS A 186 -14.93 -4.70 -11.24
CA LYS A 186 -15.22 -6.12 -11.31
C LYS A 186 -14.15 -6.91 -12.08
N GLN A 187 -13.65 -6.38 -13.20
CA GLN A 187 -12.57 -7.01 -13.95
C GLN A 187 -11.27 -7.12 -13.14
N SER A 188 -10.97 -6.10 -12.31
CA SER A 188 -9.84 -6.12 -11.39
C SER A 188 -9.98 -7.19 -10.31
N LEU A 189 -11.20 -7.50 -9.89
CA LEU A 189 -11.47 -8.59 -8.94
C LEU A 189 -11.33 -9.96 -9.59
N ASP A 190 -11.90 -10.11 -10.78
CA ASP A 190 -11.86 -11.37 -11.53
C ASP A 190 -10.41 -11.77 -11.88
N SER A 191 -9.52 -10.80 -12.16
CA SER A 191 -8.09 -11.06 -12.44
C SER A 191 -7.32 -11.61 -11.23
N LEU A 192 -7.80 -11.34 -10.01
CA LEU A 192 -7.20 -11.82 -8.77
C LEU A 192 -7.75 -13.18 -8.32
N GLU A 193 -8.73 -13.74 -9.00
CA GLU A 193 -9.39 -14.99 -8.58
C GLU A 193 -8.39 -16.15 -8.43
N GLN A 194 -7.42 -16.25 -9.34
CA GLN A 194 -6.36 -17.27 -9.28
C GLN A 194 -5.41 -17.08 -8.09
N MET A 195 -5.29 -15.86 -7.58
CA MET A 195 -4.43 -15.51 -6.44
C MET A 195 -5.19 -15.45 -5.12
N ARG A 196 -6.53 -15.56 -5.14
CA ARG A 196 -7.40 -15.42 -3.97
C ARG A 196 -7.05 -16.40 -2.84
N MET A 197 -6.63 -17.62 -3.18
CA MET A 197 -6.20 -18.61 -2.17
C MET A 197 -4.93 -18.18 -1.43
N PHE A 198 -4.05 -17.41 -2.08
CA PHE A 198 -2.78 -16.96 -1.53
C PHE A 198 -2.93 -15.61 -0.81
N LEU A 199 -3.77 -14.71 -1.34
CA LEU A 199 -4.01 -13.37 -0.78
C LEU A 199 -5.16 -13.35 0.24
N GLY A 200 -5.86 -14.46 0.44
CA GLY A 200 -7.03 -14.54 1.31
C GLY A 200 -6.73 -14.34 2.81
N SER A 201 -5.51 -14.66 3.25
CA SER A 201 -5.02 -14.37 4.61
C SER A 201 -4.42 -12.98 4.76
N SER A 202 -4.11 -12.31 3.64
CA SER A 202 -3.50 -10.99 3.63
C SER A 202 -4.44 -9.93 4.17
N LYS A 203 -3.84 -8.90 4.78
CA LYS A 203 -4.55 -7.76 5.35
C LYS A 203 -3.99 -6.45 4.84
N TYR A 204 -4.86 -5.44 4.82
CA TYR A 204 -4.49 -4.05 4.60
C TYR A 204 -4.63 -3.26 5.89
N LYS A 205 -3.58 -2.54 6.27
CA LYS A 205 -3.50 -1.80 7.53
C LYS A 205 -3.27 -0.31 7.30
N LEU A 206 -4.17 0.54 7.79
CA LEU A 206 -3.94 1.98 7.91
C LEU A 206 -3.35 2.28 9.29
N ASN A 207 -2.25 3.03 9.34
CA ASN A 207 -1.62 3.52 10.57
C ASN A 207 -1.49 5.04 10.47
N TYR A 208 -2.49 5.77 10.94
CA TYR A 208 -2.54 7.21 10.75
C TYR A 208 -2.27 7.94 12.06
N HIS A 209 -1.38 8.93 11.99
CA HIS A 209 -0.87 9.71 13.09
C HIS A 209 -1.23 11.18 12.89
N PHE A 210 -1.86 11.77 13.89
CA PHE A 210 -2.35 13.15 13.87
C PHE A 210 -1.61 14.00 14.91
N PRO A 211 -1.58 15.34 14.73
CA PRO A 211 -0.89 16.20 15.67
C PRO A 211 -1.62 16.31 17.02
N ARG A 212 -2.92 16.02 17.01
CA ARG A 212 -3.86 16.17 18.13
C ARG A 212 -4.63 14.88 18.37
N LYS A 213 -5.26 14.80 19.54
CA LYS A 213 -6.09 13.65 19.92
C LYS A 213 -7.28 13.52 18.99
N ILE A 214 -7.63 12.28 18.68
CA ILE A 214 -8.82 11.93 17.92
C ILE A 214 -10.01 12.05 18.86
N LYS A 215 -10.95 12.90 18.49
CA LYS A 215 -12.23 13.07 19.18
C LYS A 215 -13.28 12.09 18.67
N LYS A 216 -13.30 11.86 17.35
CA LYS A 216 -14.26 10.96 16.69
C LYS A 216 -13.65 10.37 15.43
N ILE A 217 -14.01 9.12 15.13
CA ILE A 217 -13.74 8.45 13.86
C ILE A 217 -15.02 7.81 13.33
N SER A 218 -15.17 7.71 12.01
CA SER A 218 -16.32 7.06 11.36
C SER A 218 -16.29 5.53 11.40
N SER A 219 -15.11 4.91 11.61
CA SER A 219 -14.92 3.46 11.58
C SER A 219 -14.95 2.85 12.97
N GLU A 220 -15.83 1.86 13.17
CA GLU A 220 -15.94 1.11 14.43
C GLU A 220 -14.81 0.09 14.61
N LYS A 221 -14.10 -0.27 13.53
CA LYS A 221 -12.98 -1.23 13.55
C LYS A 221 -11.65 -0.59 13.95
N ALA A 222 -11.61 0.73 14.18
CA ALA A 222 -10.38 1.45 14.48
C ALA A 222 -9.89 1.20 15.92
N MET A 223 -8.61 0.94 16.07
CA MET A 223 -7.91 0.82 17.36
C MET A 223 -7.07 2.07 17.61
N PHE A 224 -7.04 2.60 18.84
CA PHE A 224 -6.33 3.84 19.15
C PHE A 224 -5.00 3.60 19.85
N SER A 225 -4.04 4.49 19.62
CA SER A 225 -2.82 4.60 20.42
C SER A 225 -3.12 5.04 21.85
N GLN A 226 -2.20 4.79 22.78
CA GLN A 226 -2.35 5.17 24.19
C GLN A 226 -2.49 6.69 24.39
N ASP A 227 -1.85 7.49 23.56
CA ASP A 227 -1.94 8.96 23.61
C ASP A 227 -3.20 9.51 22.91
N GLY A 228 -3.97 8.64 22.24
CA GLY A 228 -5.16 8.97 21.48
C GLY A 228 -4.92 9.77 20.20
N LYS A 229 -3.67 9.92 19.76
CA LYS A 229 -3.30 10.72 18.57
C LYS A 229 -3.20 9.91 17.28
N SER A 230 -3.41 8.61 17.36
CA SER A 230 -3.24 7.73 16.20
C SER A 230 -4.29 6.63 16.23
N PHE A 231 -4.64 6.14 15.05
CA PHE A 231 -5.45 4.95 14.93
C PHE A 231 -4.82 3.93 13.98
N THR A 232 -5.14 2.67 14.22
CA THR A 232 -4.93 1.57 13.30
C THR A 232 -6.27 1.04 12.82
N LEU A 233 -6.45 0.89 11.51
CA LEU A 233 -7.57 0.18 10.91
C LEU A 233 -7.02 -1.00 10.11
N GLU A 234 -7.49 -2.20 10.41
CA GLU A 234 -7.07 -3.42 9.71
C GLU A 234 -8.30 -4.09 9.07
N VAL A 235 -8.20 -4.38 7.78
CA VAL A 235 -9.25 -5.06 7.00
C VAL A 235 -8.62 -6.21 6.21
N GLY A 236 -9.43 -7.21 5.85
CA GLY A 236 -8.97 -8.26 4.94
C GLY A 236 -8.62 -7.67 3.58
N PHE A 237 -7.55 -8.15 2.95
CA PHE A 237 -7.16 -7.67 1.62
C PHE A 237 -8.29 -7.92 0.60
N MET A 238 -8.86 -9.13 0.59
CA MET A 238 -9.99 -9.46 -0.29
C MET A 238 -11.25 -8.65 0.04
N GLU A 239 -11.50 -8.32 1.31
CA GLU A 239 -12.61 -7.43 1.72
C GLU A 239 -12.41 -6.03 1.12
N TYR A 240 -11.18 -5.52 1.14
CA TYR A 240 -10.82 -4.26 0.52
C TYR A 240 -10.96 -4.29 -1.01
N MET A 241 -10.47 -5.33 -1.67
CA MET A 241 -10.60 -5.44 -3.13
C MET A 241 -12.08 -5.49 -3.54
N GLU A 242 -12.91 -6.24 -2.81
CA GLU A 242 -14.35 -6.38 -3.10
C GLU A 242 -15.12 -5.08 -2.85
N ASN A 243 -14.72 -4.33 -1.81
CA ASN A 243 -15.32 -3.05 -1.47
C ASN A 243 -14.25 -2.05 -1.00
N PRO A 244 -13.69 -1.23 -1.92
CA PRO A 244 -12.61 -0.30 -1.60
C PRO A 244 -12.96 0.72 -0.50
N LYS A 245 -14.25 1.00 -0.31
CA LYS A 245 -14.77 1.93 0.69
C LYS A 245 -14.64 1.43 2.13
N VAL A 246 -14.28 0.17 2.37
CA VAL A 246 -14.05 -0.33 3.75
C VAL A 246 -12.87 0.36 4.44
N LEU A 247 -11.98 0.98 3.65
CA LEU A 247 -10.88 1.80 4.15
C LEU A 247 -11.24 3.30 4.24
N ASP A 248 -12.47 3.70 3.93
CA ASP A 248 -12.88 5.11 4.05
C ASP A 248 -13.01 5.51 5.52
N VAL A 249 -12.40 6.62 5.87
CA VAL A 249 -12.38 7.13 7.24
C VAL A 249 -12.54 8.64 7.27
N GLU A 250 -13.36 9.11 8.20
CA GLU A 250 -13.45 10.50 8.61
C GLU A 250 -13.04 10.61 10.07
N VAL A 251 -12.06 11.46 10.34
CA VAL A 251 -11.46 11.67 11.67
C VAL A 251 -11.64 13.13 12.07
N GLU A 252 -12.27 13.37 13.22
CA GLU A 252 -12.36 14.67 13.86
C GLU A 252 -11.36 14.74 15.02
N LEU A 253 -10.49 15.75 15.02
CA LEU A 253 -9.50 16.00 16.05
C LEU A 253 -10.03 16.99 17.10
N GLU A 254 -9.48 16.90 18.31
CA GLU A 254 -9.68 17.91 19.35
C GLU A 254 -9.20 19.31 18.92
N LYS A 255 -9.81 20.34 19.50
CA LYS A 255 -9.48 21.75 19.23
C LYS A 255 -8.24 22.21 19.98
#